data_AF-A0A5C8AFP9-F1
#
_entry.id   AF-A0A5C8AFP9-F1
#
_cell.length_a   1.000
_cell.length_b   1.000
_cell.length_c   1.000
_cell.angle_alpha   90.00
_cell.angle_beta   90.00
_cell.angle_gamma   90.00
#
_symmetry.space_group_name_H-M   'P 1'
#
loop_
_entity.id
_entity.type
_entity.pdbx_description
1 polymer ?
#
loop_
_entity_poly.entity_id
_entity_poly.type
_entity_poly.pdbx_seq_one_letter_code
_entity_poly.pdbx_strand_id
1 'polypeptide(L)' 'MKKRYLIRYNTNSNSQHDRWRILDEEIEYLVSEIRVNVPSYTSTDWIEGIGEKHHITCEGVLNIENNCAIIDRWMAS' A
#
# COMPACT_ATOMS: atom_id res chain seq x y z
N MET A 1 6.95 2.21 -13.48
CA MET A 1 6.65 0.85 -13.97
C MET A 1 5.47 0.30 -13.18
N LYS A 2 4.58 -0.48 -13.80
CA LYS A 2 3.43 -1.09 -13.11
C LYS A 2 3.93 -2.20 -12.17
N LYS A 3 3.44 -2.21 -10.93
CA LYS A 3 3.76 -3.24 -9.91
C LYS A 3 2.52 -3.61 -9.09
N ARG A 4 2.63 -4.69 -8.32
CA ARG A 4 1.62 -5.12 -7.34
C ARG A 4 1.98 -4.53 -5.97
N TYR A 5 0.97 -4.00 -5.27
CA TYR A 5 1.13 -3.43 -3.92
C TYR A 5 0.21 -4.13 -2.93
N LEU A 6 0.71 -4.36 -1.71
CA LEU A 6 -0.09 -4.75 -0.55
C LEU A 6 -0.19 -3.57 0.41
N ILE A 7 -1.40 -3.16 0.73
CA ILE A 7 -1.67 -1.97 1.56
C ILE A 7 -2.34 -2.43 2.83
N ARG A 8 -1.86 -1.96 3.98
CA ARG A 8 -2.50 -2.19 5.27
C ARG A 8 -2.34 -1.03 6.23
N TYR A 9 -3.22 -0.99 7.22
CA TYR A 9 -3.08 -0.08 8.34
C TYR A 9 -1.79 -0.38 9.13
N ASN A 10 -1.06 0.66 9.52
CA ASN A 10 0.11 0.54 10.37
C ASN A 10 -0.31 0.55 11.84
N THR A 11 -0.45 -0.64 12.44
CA THR A 11 -0.84 -0.79 13.85
C THR A 11 0.16 -0.20 14.85
N ASN A 12 1.39 0.08 14.41
CA ASN A 12 2.43 0.70 15.24
C ASN A 12 2.44 2.23 15.13
N SER A 13 1.60 2.80 14.26
CA SER A 13 1.55 4.25 14.08
C SER A 13 0.91 4.92 15.29
N ASN A 14 1.61 5.91 15.83
CA ASN A 14 1.11 6.80 16.89
C ASN A 14 0.78 8.20 16.34
N SER A 15 0.72 8.36 15.02
CA SER A 15 0.55 9.66 14.37
C SER A 15 -0.36 9.57 13.15
N GLN A 16 -0.69 10.71 12.56
CA GLN A 16 -1.40 10.73 11.28
C GLN A 16 -0.43 10.61 10.09
N HIS A 17 0.88 10.72 10.32
CA HIS A 17 1.90 10.80 9.27
C HIS A 17 2.31 9.43 8.71
N ASP A 18 2.23 8.36 9.49
CA ASP A 18 2.73 7.02 9.13
C ASP A 18 1.63 5.95 9.21
N ARG A 19 0.38 6.37 8.97
CA ARG A 19 -0.85 5.59 9.20
C ARG A 19 -0.96 4.36 8.30
N TRP A 20 -0.48 4.46 7.06
CA TRP A 20 -0.62 3.41 6.06
C TRP A 20 0.74 2.84 5.68
N ARG A 21 0.78 1.52 5.55
CA ARG A 21 1.93 0.76 5.07
C ARG A 21 1.61 0.26 3.66
N ILE A 22 2.52 0.53 2.73
CA ILE A 22 2.48 0.03 1.35
C ILE A 22 3.70 -0.84 1.15
N LEU A 23 3.47 -2.10 0.79
CA LEU A 23 4.52 -3.06 0.48
C LEU A 23 4.63 -3.17 -1.05
N ASP A 24 5.81 -2.82 -1.56
CA ASP A 24 6.26 -3.02 -2.94
C ASP A 24 7.36 -4.08 -2.92
N GLU A 25 6.97 -5.35 -3.00
CA GLU A 25 7.88 -6.49 -2.85
C GLU A 25 8.68 -6.41 -1.54
N GLU A 26 9.95 -6.03 -1.60
CA GLU A 26 10.85 -5.90 -0.45
C GLU A 26 10.90 -4.48 0.15
N ILE A 27 10.22 -3.51 -0.47
CA ILE A 27 10.25 -2.10 -0.05
C ILE A 27 8.98 -1.76 0.72
N GLU A 28 9.15 -1.11 1.88
CA GLU A 28 8.07 -0.57 2.69
C GLU A 28 8.02 0.96 2.58
N TYR A 29 6.83 1.49 2.32
CA TYR A 29 6.53 2.92 2.41
C TYR A 29 5.51 3.17 3.51
N LEU A 30 5.77 4.19 4.33
CA LEU A 30 4.84 4.68 5.35
C LEU A 30 4.31 6.05 4.93
N VAL A 31 2.98 6.19 4.89
CA VAL A 31 2.31 7.40 4.40
C VAL A 31 1.10 7.77 5.25
N SER A 32 0.67 9.04 5.18
CA SER A 32 -0.52 9.52 5.90
C SER A 32 -1.83 9.15 5.21
N GLU A 33 -1.81 9.12 3.88
CA GLU A 33 -3.00 8.93 3.04
C GLU A 33 -2.66 8.02 1.87
N ILE A 34 -3.66 7.26 1.41
CA ILE A 34 -3.56 6.48 0.18
C ILE A 34 -4.78 6.67 -0.71
N ARG A 35 -4.54 6.83 -2.01
CA ARG A 35 -5.55 6.90 -3.08
C ARG A 35 -5.28 5.78 -4.08
N VAL A 36 -6.26 4.88 -4.23
CA VAL A 36 -6.18 3.74 -5.13
C VAL A 36 -7.20 3.95 -6.25
N ASN A 37 -6.72 4.37 -7.43
CA ASN A 37 -7.54 4.68 -8.60
C ASN A 37 -7.57 3.53 -9.62
N VAL A 38 -7.21 2.34 -9.15
CA VAL A 38 -7.18 1.09 -9.91
C VAL A 38 -8.09 0.07 -9.23
N PRO A 39 -8.57 -0.96 -9.95
CA PRO A 39 -9.28 -2.06 -9.31
C PRO A 39 -8.45 -2.64 -8.16
N SER A 40 -9.12 -2.88 -7.03
CA SER A 40 -8.52 -3.45 -5.84
C SER A 40 -9.34 -4.63 -5.33
N TYR A 41 -8.70 -5.50 -4.57
CA TYR A 41 -9.31 -6.64 -3.92
C TYR A 41 -8.66 -6.87 -2.56
N THR A 42 -9.28 -7.65 -1.69
CA THR A 42 -8.69 -8.00 -0.39
C THR A 42 -7.88 -9.28 -0.52
N SER A 43 -6.71 -9.34 0.11
CA SER A 43 -5.97 -10.58 0.31
C SER A 43 -5.53 -10.73 1.76
N THR A 44 -5.25 -11.96 2.17
CA THR A 44 -4.77 -12.26 3.52
C THR A 44 -3.48 -13.05 3.39
N ASP A 45 -2.46 -12.65 4.15
CA ASP A 45 -1.24 -13.42 4.31
C ASP A 45 -1.13 -13.92 5.75
N TRP A 46 -0.62 -15.14 5.91
CA TRP A 46 -0.25 -15.67 7.21
C TRP A 46 1.24 -15.40 7.46
N ILE A 47 1.54 -14.67 8.53
CA ILE A 47 2.92 -14.43 8.96
C ILE A 47 3.18 -15.24 10.22
N GLU A 48 4.15 -16.15 10.16
CA GLU A 48 4.54 -16.98 11.30
C GLU A 48 4.89 -16.11 12.52
N GLY A 49 4.36 -16.47 13.69
CA GLY A 49 4.55 -15.71 14.93
C GLY A 49 3.74 -14.42 15.07
N ILE A 50 3.04 -13.96 14.02
CA ILE A 50 2.18 -12.75 14.07
C ILE A 50 0.70 -13.08 13.80
N GLY A 51 0.44 -14.04 12.91
CA GLY A 51 -0.91 -14.45 12.50
C GLY A 51 -1.35 -13.83 11.16
N GLU A 52 -2.67 -13.79 10.94
CA GLU A 52 -3.27 -13.26 9.72
C GLU A 52 -3.08 -11.75 9.58
N LYS A 53 -2.74 -11.32 8.37
CA LYS A 53 -2.70 -9.92 7.97
C LYS A 53 -3.54 -9.71 6.73
N HIS A 54 -4.54 -8.85 6.85
CA HIS A 54 -5.38 -8.45 5.73
C HIS A 54 -4.77 -7.25 5.01
N HIS A 55 -4.85 -7.29 3.69
CA HIS A 55 -4.33 -6.27 2.78
C HIS A 55 -5.42 -5.84 1.80
N ILE A 56 -5.39 -4.56 1.44
CA ILE A 56 -5.93 -4.10 0.16
C ILE A 56 -4.83 -4.35 -0.87
N THR A 57 -5.15 -5.07 -1.94
CA THR A 57 -4.20 -5.45 -2.98
C THR A 57 -4.63 -4.85 -4.31
N CYS A 58 -3.65 -4.27 -5.01
CA CYS A 58 -3.89 -3.65 -6.31
C CYS A 58 -2.62 -3.66 -7.16
N GLU A 59 -2.79 -3.41 -8.46
CA GLU A 59 -1.67 -3.24 -9.38
C GLU A 59 -1.73 -1.90 -10.10
N GLY A 60 -0.64 -1.14 -10.10
CA GLY A 60 -0.58 0.19 -10.69
C GLY A 60 0.81 0.79 -10.67
N VAL A 61 0.90 2.09 -10.87
CA VAL A 61 2.13 2.88 -10.71
C VAL A 61 1.97 3.71 -9.43
N LEU A 62 2.89 3.54 -8.49
CA LEU A 62 2.94 4.32 -7.26
C LEU A 62 3.67 5.65 -7.50
N ASN A 63 3.03 6.74 -7.09
CA ASN A 63 3.64 8.03 -6.89
C ASN A 63 3.39 8.47 -5.43
N ILE A 64 4.40 9.05 -4.77
CA ILE A 64 4.26 9.55 -3.40
C ILE A 64 4.62 11.03 -3.39
N GLU A 65 3.64 11.87 -3.05
CA GLU A 65 3.79 13.32 -2.97
C GLU A 65 3.16 13.83 -1.69
N ASN A 66 3.87 14.70 -0.97
CA ASN A 66 3.38 15.29 0.29
C ASN A 66 2.83 14.23 1.27
N ASN A 67 3.51 13.09 1.37
CA ASN A 67 3.13 11.97 2.23
C ASN A 67 1.77 11.32 1.91
N CYS A 68 1.27 11.53 0.69
CA CYS A 68 0.12 10.86 0.11
C CYS A 68 0.59 9.91 -1.00
N ALA A 69 0.23 8.64 -0.90
CA ALA A 69 0.47 7.67 -1.95
C ALA A 69 -0.69 7.64 -2.94
N ILE A 70 -0.38 7.72 -4.22
CA ILE A 70 -1.33 7.63 -5.32
C ILE A 70 -0.95 6.44 -6.19
N ILE A 71 -1.89 5.52 -6.38
CA ILE A 71 -1.73 4.35 -7.24
C ILE A 71 -2.68 4.48 -8.42
N ASP A 72 -2.09 4.77 -9.58
CA ASP A 72 -2.82 5.00 -10.84
C ASP A 72 -2.53 3.91 -11.87
N ARG A 73 -3.34 3.88 -12.93
CA ARG A 73 -3.01 3.10 -14.12
C ARG A 73 -1.78 3.72 -14.78
N TRP A 74 -0.89 2.87 -15.28
CA TRP A 74 0.14 3.36 -16.19
C TRP A 74 -0.53 3.90 -17.46
N MET A 75 -0.40 5.21 -17.71
CA MET A 75 -0.72 5.78 -19.02
C MET A 75 0.57 5.83 -19.82
N ALA A 76 0.65 5.02 -20.87
CA ALA A 76 1.68 5.18 -21.89
C ALA A 76 1.36 6.49 -22.64
N SER A 77 2.29 7.45 -22.58
CA SER A 77 2.30 8.64 -23.42
C SER A 77 2.66 8.28 -24.86
#